data_AF-A0A6I8RWX6-F1
#
_entry.id   AF-A0A6I8RWX6-F1
#
_cell.length_a   1.000
_cell.length_b   1.000
_cell.length_c   1.000
_cell.angle_alpha   90.00
_cell.angle_beta   90.00
_cell.angle_gamma   90.00
#
_symmetry.space_group_name_H-M   'P 1'
#
loop_
_entity.id
_entity.type
_entity.pdbx_description
1 polymer ?
#
loop_
_entity_poly.entity_id
_entity_poly.type
_entity_poly.pdbx_seq_one_letter_code
_entity_poly.pdbx_strand_id
1 'polypeptide(L)'
;MAALSSIWYVRSSRPLRWLSRKMWRPGLPATQVMPVTTVSTSPAKRSKDEVTYPAGPVLKFAKLSDQAYTPTRGSTRAAGYDLYSAYDYVIPALDKMVVKTDIQISVPTGCYGRVAPRSGLAAKYFIDVGAGVIDEDYRGNVGVVLFNFGKEAFEVKKGDRVAQLICERILYPELEEVQALDDTERGAGGFGSTGQN
;
A
#
# COMPACT_ATOMS: atom_id res chain seq x y z
N MET A 1 -16.35 12.85 44.86
CA MET A 1 -17.35 11.84 45.28
C MET A 1 -18.67 12.56 45.50
N ALA A 2 -19.78 12.09 44.91
CA ALA A 2 -21.10 12.70 45.11
C ALA A 2 -22.24 11.68 44.91
N ALA A 3 -23.25 11.77 45.80
CA ALA A 3 -24.67 11.40 45.66
C ALA A 3 -25.10 10.01 45.11
N LEU A 4 -25.51 9.14 46.05
CA LEU A 4 -26.88 8.61 46.22
C LEU A 4 -27.87 8.65 45.03
N SER A 5 -28.49 7.50 44.68
CA SER A 5 -29.93 7.22 44.94
C SER A 5 -30.47 5.91 44.32
N SER A 6 -31.20 5.18 45.18
CA SER A 6 -32.27 4.18 45.00
C SER A 6 -33.42 4.64 44.04
N ILE A 7 -34.43 3.88 43.53
CA ILE A 7 -34.97 2.50 43.73
C ILE A 7 -36.16 2.16 42.74
N TRP A 8 -36.72 0.92 42.71
CA TRP A 8 -37.94 0.35 42.01
C TRP A 8 -37.92 0.22 40.45
N TYR A 9 -38.20 -0.90 39.74
CA TYR A 9 -39.27 -1.96 39.67
C TYR A 9 -40.51 -1.56 38.82
N VAL A 10 -40.91 -2.31 37.77
CA VAL A 10 -41.98 -3.36 37.75
C VAL A 10 -41.94 -4.22 36.45
N ARG A 11 -42.39 -5.49 36.54
CA ARG A 11 -42.54 -6.48 35.43
C ARG A 11 -43.90 -6.39 34.70
N SER A 12 -43.98 -6.88 33.46
CA SER A 12 -45.14 -7.70 33.00
C SER A 12 -44.72 -8.66 31.86
N SER A 13 -45.55 -9.67 31.52
CA SER A 13 -45.17 -10.75 30.58
C SER A 13 -46.36 -11.57 30.01
N ARG A 14 -46.10 -12.31 28.91
CA ARG A 14 -46.88 -13.45 28.33
C ARG A 14 -47.98 -13.10 27.24
N PRO A 15 -48.69 -14.06 26.56
CA PRO A 15 -48.36 -14.41 25.15
C PRO A 15 -49.53 -14.90 24.19
N LEU A 16 -49.15 -15.34 22.97
CA LEU A 16 -49.68 -16.49 22.18
C LEU A 16 -51.09 -16.58 21.51
N ARG A 17 -51.07 -17.12 20.27
CA ARG A 17 -52.12 -17.90 19.51
C ARG A 17 -53.36 -17.12 19.02
N TRP A 18 -54.13 -17.54 18.01
CA TRP A 18 -54.25 -18.84 17.31
C TRP A 18 -53.93 -18.80 15.77
N LEU A 19 -54.83 -19.26 14.87
CA LEU A 19 -54.53 -19.82 13.54
C LEU A 19 -55.82 -20.08 12.71
N SER A 20 -55.81 -19.98 11.36
CA SER A 20 -56.70 -20.79 10.49
C SER A 20 -56.31 -20.87 8.99
N ARG A 21 -56.61 -22.03 8.42
CA ARG A 21 -56.27 -22.62 7.12
C ARG A 21 -57.23 -22.20 5.98
N LYS A 22 -56.78 -22.33 4.72
CA LYS A 22 -57.46 -23.16 3.69
C LYS A 22 -56.50 -23.55 2.55
N MET A 23 -56.85 -24.60 1.80
CA MET A 23 -55.97 -25.38 0.91
C MET A 23 -56.76 -25.86 -0.33
N TRP A 24 -56.07 -26.22 -1.43
CA TRP A 24 -56.57 -27.02 -2.59
C TRP A 24 -57.42 -26.23 -3.64
N ARG A 25 -57.35 -26.41 -4.99
CA ARG A 25 -56.47 -27.16 -5.96
C ARG A 25 -56.90 -26.83 -7.44
N PRO A 26 -56.53 -27.63 -8.47
CA PRO A 26 -55.34 -27.56 -9.36
C PRO A 26 -55.62 -26.99 -10.79
N GLY A 27 -54.61 -26.94 -11.68
CA GLY A 27 -54.86 -26.87 -13.13
C GLY A 27 -53.68 -26.53 -14.06
N LEU A 28 -53.25 -27.51 -14.87
CA LEU A 28 -52.46 -27.44 -16.12
C LEU A 28 -52.86 -28.68 -16.96
N PRO A 29 -52.64 -28.76 -18.29
CA PRO A 29 -51.95 -27.83 -19.21
C PRO A 29 -52.76 -27.50 -20.50
N ALA A 30 -52.22 -26.66 -21.40
CA ALA A 30 -52.20 -26.86 -22.87
C ALA A 30 -51.56 -25.66 -23.61
N THR A 31 -50.91 -25.94 -24.74
CA THR A 31 -50.21 -24.98 -25.60
C THR A 31 -51.13 -24.44 -26.70
N GLN A 32 -51.16 -23.13 -26.96
CA GLN A 32 -51.56 -22.60 -28.28
C GLN A 32 -51.00 -21.20 -28.60
N VAL A 33 -50.89 -20.97 -29.91
CA VAL A 33 -50.15 -19.97 -30.70
C VAL A 33 -50.39 -18.48 -30.42
N MET A 34 -49.39 -17.66 -30.81
CA MET A 34 -49.39 -16.19 -30.85
C MET A 34 -50.44 -15.59 -31.80
N PRO A 35 -50.74 -14.29 -31.63
CA PRO A 35 -50.60 -13.38 -32.77
C PRO A 35 -49.57 -12.27 -32.51
N VAL A 36 -48.89 -11.86 -33.59
CA VAL A 36 -47.87 -10.80 -33.58
C VAL A 36 -48.52 -9.44 -33.37
N THR A 37 -48.09 -8.72 -32.34
CA THR A 37 -48.35 -7.27 -32.22
C THR A 37 -47.03 -6.52 -32.37
N THR A 38 -46.82 -5.92 -33.54
CA THR A 38 -45.67 -5.05 -33.81
C THR A 38 -45.76 -3.78 -32.96
N VAL A 39 -44.84 -3.60 -32.01
CA VAL A 39 -44.65 -2.31 -31.33
C VAL A 39 -43.23 -1.81 -31.58
N SER A 40 -43.17 -0.60 -32.11
CA SER A 40 -41.97 0.11 -32.52
C SER A 40 -40.86 0.12 -31.45
N THR A 41 -39.63 -0.19 -31.88
CA THR A 41 -38.42 -0.05 -31.07
C THR A 41 -38.00 1.42 -30.96
N SER A 42 -38.02 1.97 -29.74
CA SER A 42 -37.21 3.12 -29.37
C SER A 42 -36.01 2.64 -28.54
N PRO A 43 -34.76 3.09 -28.83
CA PRO A 43 -33.59 2.56 -28.16
C PRO A 43 -33.49 3.09 -26.73
N ALA A 44 -33.86 2.26 -25.75
CA ALA A 44 -33.51 2.51 -24.36
C ALA A 44 -31.97 2.63 -24.25
N LYS A 45 -31.50 3.69 -23.59
CA LYS A 45 -30.07 3.88 -23.29
C LYS A 45 -29.56 2.61 -22.60
N ARG A 46 -28.74 1.84 -23.32
CA ARG A 46 -27.93 0.77 -22.72
C ARG A 46 -27.09 1.43 -21.64
N SER A 47 -27.29 1.05 -20.39
CA SER A 47 -26.40 1.45 -19.31
C SER A 47 -24.98 1.11 -19.75
N LYS A 48 -24.06 2.06 -19.66
CA LYS A 48 -22.65 1.68 -19.64
C LYS A 48 -22.50 0.86 -18.38
N ASP A 49 -22.33 -0.45 -18.53
CA ASP A 49 -21.72 -1.25 -17.49
C ASP A 49 -20.36 -0.61 -17.24
N GLU A 50 -20.26 0.06 -16.09
CA GLU A 50 -19.08 0.82 -15.73
C GLU A 50 -17.99 -0.19 -15.38
N VAL A 51 -17.21 -0.58 -16.40
CA VAL A 51 -16.12 -1.55 -16.29
C VAL A 51 -15.14 -1.01 -15.26
N THR A 52 -15.33 -1.50 -14.03
CA THR A 52 -14.51 -1.16 -12.89
C THR A 52 -13.20 -1.90 -13.10
N TYR A 53 -12.24 -1.24 -13.74
CA TYR A 53 -10.88 -1.73 -13.80
C TYR A 53 -10.43 -2.02 -12.36
N PRO A 54 -9.87 -3.19 -12.06
CA PRO A 54 -9.30 -3.44 -10.74
C PRO A 54 -8.27 -2.33 -10.47
N ALA A 55 -8.44 -1.62 -9.36
CA ALA A 55 -7.56 -0.51 -9.02
C ALA A 55 -6.12 -1.00 -9.04
N GLY A 56 -5.27 -0.33 -9.81
CA GLY A 56 -3.84 -0.64 -9.87
C GLY A 56 -3.20 -0.60 -8.49
N PRO A 57 -2.01 -1.21 -8.29
CA PRO A 57 -1.38 -1.33 -6.98
C PRO A 57 -1.30 0.02 -6.25
N VAL A 58 -1.93 0.10 -5.07
CA VAL A 58 -2.06 1.34 -4.28
C VAL A 58 -1.08 1.33 -3.12
N LEU A 59 -0.10 2.25 -3.14
CA LEU A 59 0.68 2.61 -1.96
C LEU A 59 -0.22 3.45 -1.02
N LYS A 60 -0.49 2.93 0.18
CA LYS A 60 -1.21 3.66 1.23
C LYS A 60 -0.20 4.29 2.20
N PHE A 61 -0.53 5.46 2.73
CA PHE A 61 0.25 6.09 3.80
C PHE A 61 -0.68 6.83 4.77
N ALA A 62 -0.19 7.05 5.99
CA ALA A 62 -0.83 7.92 6.97
C ALA A 62 0.24 8.78 7.66
N LYS A 63 -0.10 10.04 7.93
CA LYS A 63 0.76 10.96 8.69
C LYS A 63 0.67 10.66 10.19
N LEU A 64 1.81 10.65 10.86
CA LEU A 64 1.97 10.45 12.30
C LEU A 64 2.05 11.78 13.06
N SER A 65 2.35 12.88 12.36
CA SER A 65 2.38 14.24 12.90
C SER A 65 1.94 15.28 11.86
N ASP A 66 1.77 16.53 12.30
CA ASP A 66 1.59 17.71 11.46
C ASP A 66 2.88 18.15 10.74
N GLN A 67 4.03 17.61 11.14
CA GLN A 67 5.33 17.87 10.51
C GLN A 67 5.52 17.06 9.21
N ALA A 68 4.76 15.98 9.03
CA ALA A 68 4.87 15.06 7.90
C ALA A 68 4.36 15.65 6.57
N TYR A 69 5.05 15.34 5.48
CA TYR A 69 4.65 15.72 4.12
C TYR A 69 4.09 14.52 3.36
N THR A 70 3.22 14.79 2.37
CA THR A 70 2.73 13.75 1.46
C THR A 70 3.83 13.42 0.45
N PRO A 71 4.24 12.14 0.28
CA PRO A 71 5.21 11.76 -0.75
C PRO A 71 4.74 12.16 -2.15
N THR A 72 5.64 12.64 -3.01
CA THR A 72 5.31 13.14 -4.36
C THR A 72 6.14 12.46 -5.43
N ARG A 73 5.70 12.47 -6.69
CA ARG A 73 6.50 11.95 -7.81
C ARG A 73 7.06 13.11 -8.63
N GLY A 74 8.37 13.09 -8.88
CA GLY A 74 9.03 14.11 -9.70
C GLY A 74 8.62 14.11 -11.18
N SER A 75 8.02 13.02 -11.68
CA SER A 75 7.42 12.96 -13.02
C SER A 75 6.40 11.81 -13.13
N THR A 76 5.58 11.81 -14.19
CA THR A 76 4.55 10.79 -14.47
C THR A 76 5.08 9.35 -14.51
N ARG A 77 6.38 9.17 -14.81
CA ARG A 77 7.07 7.87 -14.85
C ARG A 77 8.27 7.77 -13.90
N ALA A 78 8.37 8.65 -12.90
CA ALA A 78 9.36 8.50 -11.84
C ALA A 78 9.17 7.18 -11.09
N ALA A 79 10.26 6.43 -10.87
CA ALA A 79 10.22 5.13 -10.21
C ALA A 79 9.87 5.23 -8.73
N GLY A 80 10.37 6.27 -8.05
CA GLY A 80 10.12 6.51 -6.63
C GLY A 80 9.20 7.71 -6.35
N TYR A 81 8.63 7.70 -5.16
CA TYR A 81 8.04 8.88 -4.51
C TYR A 81 9.10 9.58 -3.65
N ASP A 82 9.38 10.86 -3.89
CA ASP A 82 10.23 11.68 -3.02
C ASP A 82 9.71 11.63 -1.57
N LEU A 83 10.59 11.24 -0.63
CA LEU A 83 10.38 11.27 0.81
C LEU A 83 10.97 12.56 1.40
N TYR A 84 10.28 13.10 2.39
CA TYR A 84 10.55 14.41 2.96
C TYR A 84 11.01 14.29 4.41
N SER A 85 11.94 15.14 4.84
CA SER A 85 12.26 15.27 6.26
C SER A 85 11.11 15.95 7.01
N ALA A 86 10.70 15.37 8.14
CA ALA A 86 9.77 16.01 9.08
C ALA A 86 10.45 17.05 10.00
N TYR A 87 11.79 17.02 10.12
CA TYR A 87 12.54 17.84 11.07
C TYR A 87 13.83 18.42 10.47
N ASP A 88 14.44 19.36 11.19
CA ASP A 88 15.79 19.84 10.89
C ASP A 88 16.84 18.88 11.46
N TYR A 89 17.90 18.64 10.69
CA TYR A 89 19.01 17.76 11.02
C TYR A 89 20.33 18.32 10.46
N VAL A 90 21.44 18.03 11.14
CA VAL A 90 22.80 18.29 10.63
C VAL A 90 23.56 16.97 10.67
N ILE A 91 23.93 16.42 9.52
CA ILE A 91 24.68 15.16 9.42
C ILE A 91 26.17 15.51 9.36
N PRO A 92 26.98 15.15 10.36
CA PRO A 92 28.42 15.41 10.33
C PRO A 92 29.10 14.78 9.11
N ALA A 93 30.25 15.32 8.73
CA ALA A 93 31.11 14.70 7.73
C ALA A 93 31.54 13.30 8.17
N LEU A 94 31.50 12.33 7.25
CA LEU A 94 31.83 10.91 7.49
C LEU A 94 30.95 10.20 8.55
N ASP A 95 29.73 10.67 8.78
CA ASP A 95 28.77 10.11 9.75
C ASP A 95 27.39 9.83 9.11
N LYS A 96 26.43 9.34 9.90
CA LYS A 96 25.09 8.96 9.48
C LYS A 96 24.02 9.43 10.45
N MET A 97 22.80 9.63 9.94
CA MET A 97 21.64 9.91 10.78
C MET A 97 20.35 9.32 10.23
N VAL A 98 19.42 8.98 11.12
CA VAL A 98 18.07 8.54 10.76
C VAL A 98 17.15 9.76 10.71
N VAL A 99 16.88 10.22 9.49
CA VAL A 99 15.93 11.30 9.22
C VAL A 99 14.51 10.72 9.25
N LYS A 100 13.66 11.24 10.13
CA LYS A 100 12.24 10.81 10.23
C LYS A 100 11.40 11.50 9.16
N THR A 101 10.46 10.75 8.58
CA THR A 101 9.47 11.28 7.63
C THR A 101 8.11 11.56 8.27
N ASP A 102 7.87 10.98 9.46
CA ASP A 102 6.60 11.01 10.18
C ASP A 102 5.40 10.49 9.34
N ILE A 103 5.66 9.56 8.42
CA ILE A 103 4.62 8.74 7.81
C ILE A 103 4.82 7.27 8.18
N GLN A 104 3.69 6.56 8.29
CA GLN A 104 3.63 5.10 8.19
C GLN A 104 3.08 4.74 6.81
N ILE A 105 3.47 3.59 6.27
CA ILE A 105 3.04 3.13 4.94
C ILE A 105 2.46 1.72 4.97
N SER A 106 1.73 1.38 3.91
CA SER A 106 1.38 0.02 3.54
C SER A 106 1.59 -0.06 2.02
N VAL A 107 2.66 -0.75 1.63
CA VAL A 107 3.00 -1.01 0.23
C VAL A 107 2.00 -2.00 -0.40
N PRO A 108 1.88 -2.07 -1.74
CA PRO A 108 1.07 -3.08 -2.41
C PRO A 108 1.64 -4.49 -2.18
N THR A 109 0.76 -5.49 -2.11
CA THR A 109 1.18 -6.88 -1.85
C THR A 109 2.11 -7.44 -2.92
N GLY A 110 3.12 -8.20 -2.47
CA GLY A 110 4.19 -8.70 -3.34
C GLY A 110 5.23 -7.63 -3.70
N CYS A 111 5.30 -6.56 -2.90
CA CYS A 111 6.32 -5.52 -2.99
C CYS A 111 6.88 -5.19 -1.61
N TYR A 112 8.14 -4.77 -1.57
CA TYR A 112 8.69 -4.03 -0.42
C TYR A 112 8.92 -2.56 -0.81
N GLY A 113 9.06 -1.69 0.18
CA GLY A 113 9.39 -0.29 -0.03
C GLY A 113 10.90 -0.08 0.05
N ARG A 114 11.58 0.08 -1.09
CA ARG A 114 13.00 0.48 -1.08
C ARG A 114 13.14 1.99 -0.93
N VAL A 115 13.76 2.43 0.16
CA VAL A 115 14.27 3.79 0.30
C VAL A 115 15.59 3.89 -0.49
N ALA A 116 15.61 4.75 -1.50
CA ALA A 116 16.71 4.89 -2.45
C ALA A 116 17.30 6.32 -2.43
N PRO A 117 18.59 6.50 -2.72
CA PRO A 117 19.21 7.81 -2.79
C PRO A 117 18.64 8.64 -3.94
N ARG A 118 18.70 9.98 -3.78
CA ARG A 118 18.38 10.94 -4.84
C ARG A 118 19.68 11.35 -5.52
N SER A 119 19.79 11.14 -6.83
CA SER A 119 21.03 11.38 -7.59
C SER A 119 21.61 12.79 -7.41
N GLY A 120 20.75 13.80 -7.29
CA GLY A 120 21.17 15.19 -7.02
C GLY A 120 21.81 15.42 -5.66
N LEU A 121 21.52 14.58 -4.64
CA LEU A 121 22.18 14.63 -3.34
C LEU A 121 23.50 13.85 -3.35
N ALA A 122 23.51 12.66 -3.94
CA ALA A 122 24.71 11.85 -4.13
C ALA A 122 25.79 12.60 -4.92
N ALA A 123 25.46 13.16 -6.08
CA ALA A 123 26.44 13.79 -6.97
C ALA A 123 26.97 15.15 -6.48
N LYS A 124 26.22 15.88 -5.64
CA LYS A 124 26.58 17.24 -5.19
C LYS A 124 27.13 17.31 -3.78
N TYR A 125 26.64 16.45 -2.89
CA TYR A 125 26.92 16.50 -1.45
C TYR A 125 27.47 15.17 -0.91
N PHE A 126 27.69 14.17 -1.77
CA PHE A 126 28.18 12.84 -1.41
C PHE A 126 27.31 12.15 -0.34
N ILE A 127 25.99 12.31 -0.47
CA ILE A 127 24.97 11.69 0.39
C ILE A 127 24.45 10.40 -0.22
N ASP A 128 24.39 9.34 0.59
CA ASP A 128 23.82 8.05 0.21
C ASP A 128 22.76 7.57 1.23
N VAL A 129 22.03 6.51 0.89
CA VAL A 129 20.97 5.92 1.73
C VAL A 129 21.37 4.52 2.18
N GLY A 130 21.39 4.31 3.50
CA GLY A 130 21.59 3.01 4.14
C GLY A 130 20.31 2.25 4.44
N ALA A 131 20.46 0.96 4.73
CA ALA A 131 19.39 0.02 5.04
C ALA A 131 18.27 -0.02 3.98
N GLY A 132 17.26 0.82 4.12
CA GLY A 132 16.30 1.15 3.07
C GLY A 132 15.30 0.05 2.70
N VAL A 133 15.30 -1.12 3.34
CA VAL A 133 14.24 -2.12 3.20
C VAL A 133 13.10 -1.77 4.16
N ILE A 134 11.91 -1.47 3.63
CA ILE A 134 10.67 -1.31 4.40
C ILE A 134 9.72 -2.45 4.03
N ASP A 135 9.47 -3.35 4.97
CA ASP A 135 8.70 -4.57 4.77
C ASP A 135 7.19 -4.33 4.57
N GLU A 136 6.50 -5.30 3.95
CA GLU A 136 5.06 -5.19 3.62
C GLU A 136 4.18 -5.02 4.87
N ASP A 137 4.59 -5.59 6.00
CA ASP A 137 3.88 -5.57 7.29
C ASP A 137 4.31 -4.41 8.22
N TYR A 138 5.35 -3.65 7.87
CA TYR A 138 5.83 -2.54 8.70
C TYR A 138 4.81 -1.39 8.80
N ARG A 139 4.44 -1.00 10.03
CA ARG A 139 3.52 0.12 10.32
C ARG A 139 4.12 1.20 11.23
N GLY A 140 5.44 1.22 11.41
CA GLY A 140 6.12 2.27 12.17
C GLY A 140 6.37 3.54 11.34
N ASN A 141 7.14 4.46 11.92
CA ASN A 141 7.58 5.69 11.26
C ASN A 141 8.71 5.38 10.26
N VAL A 142 8.49 5.64 8.97
CA VAL A 142 9.49 5.42 7.92
C VAL A 142 10.69 6.34 8.16
N GLY A 143 11.82 5.74 8.56
CA GLY A 143 13.10 6.41 8.71
C GLY A 143 13.95 6.31 7.45
N VAL A 144 14.65 7.39 7.11
CA VAL A 144 15.66 7.42 6.04
C VAL A 144 17.02 7.44 6.71
N VAL A 145 17.80 6.37 6.59
CA VAL A 145 19.19 6.34 7.07
C VAL A 145 20.05 7.04 6.01
N LEU A 146 20.46 8.27 6.27
CA LEU A 146 21.39 9.01 5.40
C LEU A 146 22.82 8.80 5.88
N PHE A 147 23.72 8.49 4.93
CA PHE A 147 25.17 8.56 5.11
C PHE A 147 25.70 9.84 4.46
N ASN A 148 26.58 10.55 5.15
CA ASN A 148 27.34 11.66 4.59
C ASN A 148 28.80 11.25 4.42
N PHE A 149 29.19 10.88 3.20
CA PHE A 149 30.59 10.58 2.85
C PHE A 149 31.37 11.85 2.44
N GLY A 150 30.72 13.01 2.47
CA GLY A 150 31.34 14.31 2.26
C GLY A 150 32.28 14.72 3.38
N LYS A 151 33.11 15.73 3.11
CA LYS A 151 34.05 16.33 4.06
C LYS A 151 33.46 17.50 4.87
N GLU A 152 32.23 17.90 4.54
CA GLU A 152 31.50 18.99 5.17
C GLU A 152 30.22 18.44 5.80
N ALA A 153 29.68 19.13 6.81
CA ALA A 153 28.40 18.76 7.40
C ALA A 153 27.25 19.04 6.42
N PHE A 154 26.32 18.11 6.31
CA PHE A 154 25.15 18.26 5.44
C PHE A 154 23.91 18.64 6.25
N GLU A 155 23.38 19.83 5.98
CA GLU A 155 22.13 20.29 6.58
C GLU A 155 20.92 19.74 5.82
N VAL A 156 19.98 19.16 6.55
CA VAL A 156 18.64 18.81 6.10
C VAL A 156 17.66 19.70 6.85
N LYS A 157 16.80 20.41 6.14
CA LYS A 157 15.69 21.16 6.73
C LYS A 157 14.39 20.38 6.66
N LYS A 158 13.46 20.69 7.55
CA LYS A 158 12.07 20.23 7.46
C LYS A 158 11.50 20.58 6.07
N GLY A 159 10.94 19.58 5.40
CA GLY A 159 10.40 19.72 4.05
C GLY A 159 11.42 19.49 2.92
N ASP A 160 12.69 19.24 3.21
CA ASP A 160 13.65 18.79 2.19
C ASP A 160 13.35 17.37 1.74
N ARG A 161 13.49 17.15 0.42
CA ARG A 161 13.36 15.83 -0.21
C ARG A 161 14.67 15.06 -0.08
N VAL A 162 14.74 14.14 0.87
CA VAL A 162 15.97 13.47 1.31
C VAL A 162 16.23 12.12 0.62
N ALA A 163 15.19 11.38 0.28
CA ALA A 163 15.27 10.08 -0.38
C ALA A 163 14.08 9.88 -1.33
N GLN A 164 14.00 8.74 -1.99
CA GLN A 164 12.80 8.33 -2.73
C GLN A 164 12.40 6.90 -2.38
N LEU A 165 11.09 6.64 -2.22
CA LEU A 165 10.52 5.32 -1.95
C LEU A 165 10.08 4.66 -3.25
N ILE A 166 10.68 3.52 -3.58
CA ILE A 166 10.36 2.71 -4.76
C ILE A 166 9.62 1.46 -4.26
N CYS A 167 8.46 1.14 -4.82
CA CYS A 167 7.77 -0.13 -4.55
C CYS A 167 8.37 -1.20 -5.47
N GLU A 168 9.28 -2.02 -4.94
CA GLU A 168 9.96 -3.05 -5.71
C GLU A 168 9.26 -4.40 -5.54
N ARG A 169 8.94 -5.03 -6.67
CA ARG A 169 8.27 -6.34 -6.69
C ARG A 169 9.23 -7.44 -6.25
N ILE A 170 8.73 -8.33 -5.41
CA ILE A 170 9.45 -9.48 -4.88
C ILE A 170 8.56 -10.72 -4.92
N LEU A 171 9.18 -11.88 -4.74
CA LEU A 171 8.51 -13.14 -4.43
C LEU A 171 8.77 -13.46 -2.96
N TYR A 172 7.84 -14.21 -2.36
CA TYR A 172 8.00 -14.82 -1.04
C TYR A 172 8.12 -16.35 -1.24
N PRO A 173 9.28 -16.87 -1.66
CA PRO A 173 9.49 -18.31 -1.81
C PRO A 173 9.65 -19.00 -0.45
N GLU A 174 9.17 -20.23 -0.35
CA GLU A 174 9.61 -21.16 0.70
C GLU A 174 11.05 -21.62 0.43
N LEU A 175 11.78 -21.98 1.48
CA LEU A 175 13.16 -22.47 1.36
C LEU A 175 13.20 -24.00 1.29
N GLU A 176 13.93 -24.54 0.32
CA GLU A 176 14.21 -25.97 0.16
C GLU A 176 15.73 -26.21 0.20
N GLU A 177 16.19 -27.09 1.10
CA GLU A 177 17.60 -27.46 1.22
C GLU A 177 17.91 -28.68 0.33
N VAL A 178 18.91 -28.57 -0.53
CA VAL A 178 19.31 -29.62 -1.49
C VAL A 178 20.80 -29.93 -1.37
N GLN A 179 21.21 -31.14 -1.76
CA GLN A 179 22.62 -31.59 -1.66
C GLN A 179 23.56 -30.84 -2.62
N ALA A 180 23.06 -30.45 -3.79
CA ALA A 180 23.79 -29.68 -4.80
C ALA A 180 22.79 -28.96 -5.72
N LEU A 181 23.25 -27.89 -6.38
CA LEU A 181 22.54 -27.20 -7.46
C LEU A 181 23.02 -27.72 -8.83
N ASP A 182 22.30 -27.36 -9.89
CA ASP A 182 22.69 -27.59 -11.27
C ASP A 182 23.81 -26.66 -11.75
N ASP A 183 24.60 -27.13 -12.72
CA ASP A 183 25.64 -26.33 -13.36
C ASP A 183 25.02 -25.29 -14.31
N THR A 184 25.58 -24.08 -14.30
CA THR A 184 25.20 -22.99 -15.22
C THR A 184 26.42 -22.46 -15.97
N GLU A 185 26.23 -21.81 -17.12
CA GLU A 185 27.32 -21.19 -17.89
C GLU A 185 28.19 -20.23 -17.07
N ARG A 186 27.62 -19.62 -16.02
CA ARG A 186 28.32 -18.71 -15.11
C ARG A 186 29.10 -19.45 -14.01
N GLY A 187 28.62 -20.60 -13.57
CA GLY A 187 29.17 -21.37 -12.45
C GLY A 187 29.49 -20.50 -11.23
N ALA A 188 30.68 -20.68 -10.66
CA ALA A 188 31.18 -19.90 -9.52
C ALA A 188 31.68 -18.48 -9.86
N GLY A 189 31.46 -17.97 -11.08
CA GLY A 189 31.99 -16.67 -11.54
C GLY A 189 31.35 -15.45 -10.87
N GLY A 190 32.10 -14.73 -10.03
CA GLY A 190 31.67 -13.49 -9.37
C GLY A 190 32.72 -12.38 -9.39
N PHE A 191 32.42 -11.25 -8.75
CA PHE A 191 33.38 -10.18 -8.41
C PHE A 191 34.27 -9.68 -9.57
N GLY A 192 33.69 -9.47 -10.76
CA GLY A 192 34.42 -9.03 -11.95
C GLY A 192 34.96 -10.18 -12.83
N SER A 193 34.46 -11.41 -12.65
CA SER A 193 34.82 -12.58 -13.45
C SER A 193 34.65 -12.43 -14.97
N THR A 194 33.88 -11.43 -15.43
CA THR A 194 33.68 -11.12 -16.86
C THR A 194 34.69 -10.11 -17.41
N GLY A 195 35.67 -9.67 -16.63
CA GLY A 195 36.66 -8.67 -17.03
C GLY A 195 36.21 -7.22 -16.84
N GLN A 196 36.94 -6.29 -17.46
CA GLN A 196 36.76 -4.84 -17.29
C GLN A 196 36.46 -4.08 -18.60
N ASN A 197 36.47 -4.76 -19.75
CA ASN A 197 36.36 -4.17 -21.10
C ASN A 197 35.36 -4.94 -21.96
#